data_AF-A0A1H5ZL30-F1
#
_entry.id   AF-A0A1H5ZL30-F1
#
_cell.length_a   1.000
_cell.length_b   1.000
_cell.length_c   1.000
_cell.angle_alpha   90.00
_cell.angle_beta   90.00
_cell.angle_gamma   90.00
#
_symmetry.space_group_name_H-M   'P 1'
#
loop_
_entity.id
_entity.type
_entity.pdbx_description
1 polymer ?
#
loop_
_entity_poly.entity_id
_entity_poly.type
_entity_poly.pdbx_seq_one_letter_code
_entity_poly.pdbx_strand_id
1 'polypeptide(L)'
;MADAPGLLEAYQVAHKAFLGTSLTDEEKTVVWQTVNVEHECHYCVPAHTGIAKMMKVDDAITEALRNETPLPTAKLEALRDFTLKVVRGRGFVDEADTQAFLDAGFTTTNILEVILGVAQKVMSNYVNHFAKTSVDKVFRKYAWERKTPATVE
;
A
#
# COMPACT_ATOMS: atom_id res chain seq x y z
N MET A 1 -18.07 1.67 6.79
CA MET A 1 -18.26 0.32 6.18
C MET A 1 -19.42 -0.43 6.80
N ALA A 2 -19.62 -0.42 8.14
CA ALA A 2 -20.73 -1.13 8.79
C ALA A 2 -22.12 -0.78 8.23
N ASP A 3 -22.33 0.47 7.80
CA ASP A 3 -23.58 0.91 7.16
C ASP A 3 -23.89 0.20 5.82
N ALA A 4 -22.90 -0.45 5.21
CA ALA A 4 -23.04 -1.26 4.00
C ALA A 4 -22.40 -2.65 4.22
N PRO A 5 -23.14 -3.62 4.80
CA PRO A 5 -22.59 -4.91 5.21
C PRO A 5 -21.83 -5.67 4.12
N GLY A 6 -22.31 -5.63 2.87
CA GLY A 6 -21.62 -6.29 1.74
C GLY A 6 -20.23 -5.70 1.44
N LEU A 7 -20.04 -4.39 1.62
CA LEU A 7 -18.71 -3.76 1.50
C LEU A 7 -17.79 -4.18 2.65
N LEU A 8 -18.31 -4.23 3.88
CA LEU A 8 -17.55 -4.67 5.04
C LEU A 8 -17.09 -6.12 4.89
N GLU A 9 -17.99 -7.01 4.49
CA GLU A 9 -17.69 -8.43 4.25
C GLU A 9 -16.63 -8.59 3.16
N ALA A 10 -16.81 -7.94 2.00
CA ALA A 10 -15.84 -7.98 0.91
C ALA A 10 -14.46 -7.47 1.34
N TYR A 11 -14.40 -6.37 2.11
CA TYR A 11 -13.16 -5.84 2.65
C TYR A 11 -12.46 -6.82 3.60
N GLN A 12 -13.22 -7.46 4.49
CA GLN A 12 -12.69 -8.44 5.44
C GLN A 12 -12.16 -9.70 4.73
N VAL A 13 -12.89 -10.21 3.74
CA VAL A 13 -12.46 -11.35 2.91
C VAL A 13 -11.20 -10.99 2.13
N ALA A 14 -11.19 -9.84 1.44
CA ALA A 14 -10.01 -9.37 0.71
C ALA A 14 -8.80 -9.18 1.64
N HIS A 15 -9.01 -8.63 2.84
CA HIS A 15 -7.95 -8.49 3.83
C HIS A 15 -7.37 -9.83 4.27
N LYS A 16 -8.22 -10.81 4.59
CA LYS A 16 -7.79 -12.17 4.94
C LYS A 16 -7.05 -12.84 3.79
N ALA A 17 -7.57 -12.72 2.57
CA ALA A 17 -6.93 -13.27 1.37
C ALA A 17 -5.55 -12.64 1.13
N PHE A 18 -5.43 -11.31 1.28
CA PHE A 18 -4.15 -10.63 1.12
C PHE A 18 -3.14 -10.99 2.21
N LEU A 19 -3.57 -11.23 3.44
CA LEU A 19 -2.68 -11.75 4.49
C LEU A 19 -2.16 -13.17 4.16
N GLY A 20 -2.92 -13.96 3.40
CA GLY A 20 -2.57 -15.32 2.99
C GLY A 20 -1.76 -15.42 1.69
N THR A 21 -1.34 -14.30 1.10
CA THR A 21 -0.51 -14.29 -0.12
C THR A 21 0.89 -14.83 0.15
N SER A 22 1.60 -15.16 -0.93
CA SER A 22 3.02 -15.54 -0.88
C SER A 22 3.98 -14.40 -0.53
N LEU A 23 3.54 -13.14 -0.62
CA LEU A 23 4.33 -11.97 -0.20
C LEU A 23 4.73 -12.06 1.28
N THR A 24 5.94 -11.67 1.60
CA THR A 24 6.43 -11.47 2.98
C THR A 24 5.73 -10.30 3.66
N ASP A 25 5.91 -10.15 4.98
CA ASP A 25 5.30 -9.05 5.73
C ASP A 25 5.85 -7.67 5.32
N GLU A 26 7.13 -7.61 4.92
CA GLU A 26 7.75 -6.43 4.32
C GLU A 26 7.11 -6.10 2.97
N GLU A 27 6.97 -7.09 2.09
CA GLU A 27 6.36 -6.91 0.75
C GLU A 27 4.87 -6.53 0.84
N LYS A 28 4.09 -7.15 1.75
CA LYS A 28 2.71 -6.75 2.05
C LYS A 28 2.64 -5.29 2.51
N THR A 29 3.59 -4.87 3.34
CA THR A 29 3.69 -3.48 3.83
C THR A 29 4.00 -2.53 2.68
N VAL A 30 4.93 -2.88 1.79
CA VAL A 30 5.24 -2.10 0.58
C VAL A 30 3.99 -1.91 -0.27
N VAL A 31 3.26 -2.97 -0.61
CA VAL A 31 2.03 -2.86 -1.43
C VAL A 31 1.00 -1.97 -0.73
N TRP A 32 0.67 -2.26 0.53
CA TRP A 32 -0.36 -1.48 1.24
C TRP A 32 0.00 0.00 1.39
N GLN A 33 1.19 0.31 1.89
CA GLN A 33 1.56 1.70 2.14
C GLN A 33 1.81 2.46 0.84
N THR A 34 2.34 1.83 -0.22
CA THR A 34 2.47 2.46 -1.54
C THR A 34 1.12 2.96 -2.03
N VAL A 35 0.09 2.12 -2.01
CA VAL A 35 -1.27 2.53 -2.43
C VAL A 35 -1.84 3.61 -1.50
N ASN A 36 -1.66 3.47 -0.18
CA ASN A 36 -2.16 4.45 0.78
C ASN A 36 -1.53 5.83 0.63
N VAL A 37 -0.21 5.88 0.39
CA VAL A 37 0.56 7.12 0.17
C VAL A 37 0.17 7.74 -1.16
N GLU A 38 0.09 6.93 -2.22
CA GLU A 38 -0.30 7.42 -3.55
C GLU A 38 -1.71 8.01 -3.57
N HIS A 39 -2.66 7.39 -2.85
CA HIS A 39 -4.00 7.91 -2.66
C HIS A 39 -4.10 9.02 -1.59
N GLU A 40 -3.01 9.37 -0.91
CA GLU A 40 -3.00 10.36 0.17
C GLU A 40 -4.05 10.07 1.27
N CYS A 41 -4.23 8.80 1.65
CA CYS A 41 -5.22 8.42 2.65
C CYS A 41 -4.74 8.81 4.06
N HIS A 42 -5.32 9.88 4.62
CA HIS A 42 -5.01 10.43 5.95
C HIS A 42 -5.19 9.43 7.10
N TYR A 43 -6.11 8.48 6.97
CA TYR A 43 -6.33 7.43 7.96
C TYR A 43 -5.39 6.23 7.74
N CYS A 44 -5.24 5.83 6.49
CA CYS A 44 -4.64 4.55 6.13
C CYS A 44 -3.12 4.57 6.28
N VAL A 45 -2.45 5.69 5.98
CA VAL A 45 -1.00 5.81 6.15
C VAL A 45 -0.59 5.66 7.63
N PRO A 46 -1.17 6.41 8.59
CA PRO A 46 -0.89 6.20 10.03
C PRO A 46 -1.27 4.80 10.52
N ALA A 47 -2.42 4.27 10.12
CA ALA A 47 -2.86 2.94 10.55
C ALA A 47 -1.91 1.84 10.08
N HIS A 48 -1.54 1.84 8.80
CA HIS A 48 -0.61 0.84 8.24
C HIS A 48 0.85 1.05 8.67
N THR A 49 1.22 2.23 9.17
CA THR A 49 2.50 2.42 9.89
C THR A 49 2.49 1.67 11.22
N GLY A 50 1.39 1.76 11.98
CA GLY A 50 1.23 1.00 13.21
C GLY A 50 1.16 -0.51 12.99
N ILE A 51 0.48 -0.95 11.94
CA ILE A 51 0.39 -2.37 11.57
C ILE A 51 1.76 -2.93 11.19
N ALA A 52 2.55 -2.22 10.37
CA ALA A 52 3.91 -2.63 10.03
C ALA A 52 4.77 -2.87 11.29
N LYS A 53 4.65 -1.98 12.29
CA LYS A 53 5.34 -2.16 13.58
C LYS A 53 4.90 -3.42 14.34
N MET A 54 3.60 -3.74 14.31
CA MET A 54 3.07 -4.97 14.92
C MET A 54 3.53 -6.23 14.18
N MET A 55 3.72 -6.13 12.87
CA MET A 55 4.27 -7.19 12.01
C MET A 55 5.80 -7.30 12.11
N LYS A 56 6.46 -6.46 12.94
CA LYS A 56 7.91 -6.40 13.11
C LYS A 56 8.68 -6.07 11.82
N VAL A 57 8.03 -5.35 10.90
CA VAL A 57 8.69 -4.80 9.71
C VAL A 57 9.65 -3.70 10.13
N ASP A 58 10.81 -3.63 9.47
CA ASP A 58 11.82 -2.60 9.71
C ASP A 58 11.22 -1.20 9.49
N ASP A 59 11.48 -0.28 10.42
CA ASP A 59 10.99 1.10 10.32
C ASP A 59 11.53 1.79 9.07
N ALA A 60 12.73 1.42 8.59
CA ALA A 60 13.33 1.97 7.38
C ALA A 60 12.43 1.78 6.14
N ILE A 61 11.65 0.70 6.06
CA ILE A 61 10.71 0.46 4.95
C ILE A 61 9.55 1.46 5.03
N THR A 62 8.93 1.60 6.21
CA THR A 62 7.79 2.49 6.39
C THR A 62 8.20 3.97 6.28
N GLU A 63 9.37 4.34 6.80
CA GLU A 63 9.93 5.67 6.64
C GLU A 63 10.19 6.01 5.17
N ALA A 64 10.76 5.08 4.40
CA ALA A 64 10.99 5.28 2.98
C ALA A 64 9.69 5.43 2.18
N LEU A 65 8.67 4.61 2.49
CA LEU A 65 7.36 4.68 1.84
C LEU A 65 6.65 6.00 2.14
N ARG A 66 6.63 6.43 3.41
CA ARG A 66 5.96 7.65 3.85
C ARG A 66 6.62 8.94 3.35
N ASN A 67 7.94 8.90 3.11
CA ASN A 67 8.71 10.04 2.63
C ASN A 67 9.01 9.97 1.12
N GLU A 68 8.53 8.92 0.44
CA GLU A 68 8.77 8.71 -1.00
C GLU A 68 10.28 8.70 -1.35
N THR A 69 11.11 8.14 -0.47
CA THR A 69 12.57 7.96 -0.66
C THR A 69 12.91 6.52 -1.03
N PRO A 70 14.11 6.19 -1.54
CA PRO A 70 14.46 4.82 -1.92
C PRO A 70 14.27 3.80 -0.79
N LEU A 71 13.76 2.61 -1.13
CA LEU A 71 13.61 1.49 -0.22
C LEU A 71 14.95 0.77 0.05
N PRO A 72 15.09 0.03 1.18
CA PRO A 72 16.35 -0.60 1.56
C PRO A 72 16.91 -1.64 0.58
N THR A 73 16.07 -2.20 -0.30
CA THR A 73 16.51 -3.19 -1.30
C THR A 73 15.90 -2.90 -2.68
N ALA A 74 16.65 -3.23 -3.73
CA ALA A 74 16.18 -3.12 -5.11
C ALA A 74 14.92 -3.97 -5.37
N LYS A 75 14.76 -5.10 -4.67
CA LYS A 75 13.56 -5.95 -4.78
C LYS A 75 12.32 -5.23 -4.24
N LEU A 76 12.41 -4.62 -3.05
CA LEU A 76 11.29 -3.86 -2.49
C LEU A 76 10.98 -2.61 -3.32
N GLU A 77 12.00 -1.97 -3.89
CA GLU A 77 11.84 -0.85 -4.81
C GLU A 77 11.07 -1.26 -6.07
N ALA A 78 11.44 -2.38 -6.71
CA ALA A 78 10.73 -2.91 -7.86
C ALA A 78 9.25 -3.23 -7.54
N LEU A 79 8.96 -3.70 -6.33
CA LEU A 79 7.58 -3.93 -5.87
C LEU A 79 6.80 -2.63 -5.70
N ARG A 80 7.43 -1.60 -5.13
CA ARG A 80 6.83 -0.26 -5.02
C ARG A 80 6.52 0.30 -6.41
N ASP A 81 7.49 0.28 -7.31
CA ASP A 81 7.35 0.83 -8.66
C ASP A 81 6.25 0.12 -9.45
N PHE A 82 6.24 -1.22 -9.42
CA PHE A 82 5.19 -2.00 -10.06
C PHE A 82 3.81 -1.67 -9.46
N THR A 83 3.70 -1.58 -8.14
CA THR A 83 2.44 -1.20 -7.46
C THR A 83 1.97 0.19 -7.90
N LEU A 84 2.86 1.18 -7.98
CA LEU A 84 2.53 2.53 -8.47
C LEU A 84 2.05 2.50 -9.91
N LYS A 85 2.68 1.73 -10.79
CA LYS A 85 2.28 1.57 -12.21
C LYS A 85 0.89 0.95 -12.33
N VAL A 86 0.60 -0.09 -11.55
CA VAL A 86 -0.75 -0.69 -11.48
C VAL A 86 -1.79 0.35 -11.06
N VAL A 87 -1.53 1.12 -10.00
CA VAL A 87 -2.46 2.14 -9.48
C VAL A 87 -2.67 3.28 -10.48
N ARG A 88 -1.59 3.92 -10.92
CA ARG A 88 -1.62 5.09 -11.81
C ARG A 88 -2.12 4.74 -13.21
N GLY A 89 -1.68 3.61 -13.73
CA GLY A 89 -2.09 3.08 -15.03
C GLY A 89 -3.43 2.35 -15.00
N ARG A 90 -4.09 2.23 -13.85
CA ARG A 90 -5.36 1.49 -13.71
C ARG A 90 -5.28 0.06 -14.25
N GLY A 91 -4.16 -0.60 -14.03
CA GLY A 91 -3.86 -1.95 -14.51
C GLY A 91 -3.26 -2.03 -15.92
N PHE A 92 -3.19 -0.93 -16.68
CA PHE A 92 -2.42 -0.87 -17.92
C PHE A 92 -0.94 -0.66 -17.62
N VAL A 93 -0.24 -1.76 -17.34
CA VAL A 93 1.22 -1.80 -17.16
C VAL A 93 1.85 -2.34 -18.44
N ASP A 94 2.94 -1.73 -18.90
CA ASP A 94 3.61 -2.18 -20.12
C ASP A 94 4.44 -3.46 -19.90
N GLU A 95 4.88 -4.06 -21.01
CA GLU A 95 5.64 -5.32 -20.98
C GLU A 95 7.01 -5.15 -20.33
N ALA A 96 7.67 -4.00 -20.54
CA ALA A 96 8.99 -3.73 -19.98
C ALA A 96 8.95 -3.62 -18.45
N ASP A 97 7.94 -2.95 -17.91
CA ASP A 97 7.70 -2.80 -16.49
C ASP A 97 7.27 -4.11 -15.84
N THR A 98 6.46 -4.90 -16.55
CA THR A 98 6.10 -6.26 -16.11
C THR A 98 7.34 -7.14 -16.05
N GLN A 99 8.20 -7.10 -17.07
CA GLN A 99 9.43 -7.88 -17.10
C GLN A 99 10.40 -7.45 -16.00
N ALA A 100 10.56 -6.14 -15.76
CA ALA A 100 11.40 -5.63 -14.67
C ALA A 100 10.95 -6.12 -13.29
N PHE A 101 9.63 -6.24 -13.07
CA PHE A 101 9.08 -6.82 -11.84
C PHE A 101 9.43 -8.31 -11.69
N LEU A 102 9.34 -9.07 -12.79
CA LEU A 102 9.70 -10.50 -12.79
C LEU A 102 11.21 -10.70 -12.61
N ASP A 103 12.04 -9.89 -13.26
CA ASP A 103 13.50 -9.93 -13.14
C ASP A 103 13.99 -9.60 -11.73
N ALA A 104 13.22 -8.83 -10.96
CA ALA A 104 13.45 -8.57 -9.53
C ALA A 104 13.16 -9.79 -8.63
N GLY A 105 12.73 -10.92 -9.20
CA GLY A 105 12.46 -12.17 -8.49
C GLY A 105 11.03 -12.34 -8.02
N PHE A 106 10.09 -11.54 -8.55
CA PHE A 106 8.65 -11.79 -8.36
C PHE A 106 8.09 -12.69 -9.46
N THR A 107 6.88 -13.17 -9.23
CA THR A 107 6.20 -14.11 -10.13
C THR A 107 4.91 -13.52 -10.68
N THR A 108 4.35 -14.18 -11.69
CA THR A 108 3.00 -13.87 -12.18
C THR A 108 1.93 -14.03 -11.09
N THR A 109 2.13 -14.93 -10.12
CA THR A 109 1.29 -15.00 -8.92
C THR A 109 1.36 -13.69 -8.13
N ASN A 110 2.56 -13.14 -7.93
CA ASN A 110 2.71 -11.88 -7.18
C ASN A 110 2.05 -10.69 -7.88
N ILE A 111 1.96 -10.69 -9.22
CA ILE A 111 1.18 -9.68 -9.95
C ILE A 111 -0.29 -9.71 -9.50
N LEU A 112 -0.89 -10.90 -9.44
CA LEU A 112 -2.28 -11.06 -9.00
C LEU A 112 -2.46 -10.66 -7.52
N GLU A 113 -1.47 -10.95 -6.68
CA GLU A 113 -1.47 -10.57 -5.27
C GLU A 113 -1.35 -9.05 -5.08
N VAL A 114 -0.55 -8.36 -5.90
CA VAL A 114 -0.51 -6.88 -5.93
C VAL A 114 -1.88 -6.32 -6.31
N ILE A 115 -2.54 -6.87 -7.34
CA ILE A 115 -3.89 -6.45 -7.74
C ILE A 115 -4.90 -6.65 -6.60
N LEU A 116 -4.84 -7.78 -5.89
CA LEU A 116 -5.66 -8.03 -4.70
C LEU A 116 -5.41 -6.98 -3.61
N GLY A 117 -4.14 -6.65 -3.34
CA GLY A 117 -3.76 -5.61 -2.38
C GLY A 117 -4.27 -4.23 -2.78
N VAL A 118 -4.14 -3.86 -4.05
CA VAL A 118 -4.65 -2.60 -4.61
C VAL A 118 -6.18 -2.54 -4.47
N ALA A 119 -6.91 -3.58 -4.86
CA ALA A 119 -8.36 -3.64 -4.73
C ALA A 119 -8.82 -3.48 -3.27
N GLN A 120 -8.15 -4.18 -2.34
CA GLN A 120 -8.40 -4.04 -0.90
C GLN A 120 -8.16 -2.61 -0.43
N LYS A 121 -7.07 -1.98 -0.87
CA LYS A 121 -6.72 -0.63 -0.44
C LYS A 121 -7.64 0.43 -1.03
N VAL A 122 -8.03 0.32 -2.30
CA VAL A 122 -9.04 1.19 -2.93
C VAL A 122 -10.32 1.23 -2.08
N MET A 123 -10.85 0.08 -1.67
CA MET A 123 -12.03 0.03 -0.77
C MET A 123 -11.80 0.84 0.51
N SER A 124 -10.67 0.64 1.20
CA SER A 124 -10.39 1.34 2.46
C SER A 124 -10.02 2.82 2.29
N ASN A 125 -9.25 3.18 1.26
CA ASN A 125 -8.79 4.54 1.05
C ASN A 125 -9.99 5.43 0.71
N TYR A 126 -10.81 5.00 -0.24
CA TYR A 126 -11.95 5.79 -0.70
C TYR A 126 -13.00 5.94 0.40
N VAL A 127 -13.28 4.88 1.16
CA VAL A 127 -14.16 4.99 2.32
C VAL A 127 -13.64 6.01 3.32
N ASN A 128 -12.33 5.99 3.62
CA ASN A 128 -11.77 6.91 4.60
C ASN A 128 -11.76 8.36 4.10
N HIS A 129 -11.46 8.60 2.83
CA HIS A 129 -11.59 9.92 2.22
C HIS A 129 -13.03 10.45 2.32
N PHE A 130 -14.00 9.63 1.88
CA PHE A 130 -15.41 10.00 1.88
C PHE A 130 -15.94 10.27 3.29
N ALA A 131 -15.66 9.35 4.23
CA ALA A 131 -16.16 9.43 5.60
C ALA A 131 -15.38 10.42 6.47
N LYS A 132 -14.23 10.93 6.01
CA LYS A 132 -13.29 11.76 6.79
C LYS A 132 -12.97 11.10 8.14
N THR A 133 -12.75 9.78 8.12
CA THR A 133 -12.59 8.97 9.33
C THR A 133 -11.51 9.55 10.23
N SER A 134 -11.82 9.77 11.51
CA SER A 134 -10.83 10.23 12.48
C SER A 134 -9.77 9.17 12.75
N VAL A 135 -8.50 9.55 12.79
CA VAL A 135 -7.41 8.62 13.16
C VAL A 135 -7.57 8.15 14.61
N ASP A 136 -7.63 6.83 14.79
CA ASP A 136 -7.70 6.19 16.11
C ASP A 136 -6.53 6.61 16.99
N LYS A 137 -6.79 6.75 18.30
CA LYS A 137 -5.82 7.27 19.28
C LYS A 137 -4.47 6.55 19.23
N VAL A 138 -4.48 5.23 19.01
CA VAL A 138 -3.26 4.40 18.95
C VAL A 138 -2.37 4.70 17.74
N PHE A 139 -2.93 5.23 16.65
CA PHE A 139 -2.20 5.54 15.42
C PHE A 139 -1.84 7.02 15.28
N ARG A 140 -2.33 7.91 16.15
CA ARG A 140 -2.05 9.36 16.07
C ARG A 140 -0.56 9.70 16.16
N LYS A 141 0.24 8.90 16.87
CA LYS A 141 1.70 9.04 16.91
C LYS A 141 2.38 8.82 15.55
N TYR A 142 1.67 8.24 14.59
CA TYR A 142 2.11 8.02 13.21
C TYR A 142 1.43 8.98 12.22
N ALA A 143 0.91 10.12 12.70
CA ALA A 143 0.31 11.15 11.87
C ALA A 143 1.19 11.45 10.63
N TRP A 144 0.53 11.70 9.51
CA TRP A 144 1.18 11.82 8.22
C TRP A 144 0.44 12.83 7.36
N GLU A 145 1.22 13.64 6.66
CA GLU A 145 0.78 14.49 5.57
C GLU A 145 1.81 14.33 4.45
N ARG A 146 1.36 14.27 3.20
CA ARG A 146 2.27 14.19 2.07
C ARG A 146 3.08 15.47 2.00
N LYS A 147 4.41 15.36 1.90
CA LYS A 147 5.24 16.53 1.66
C LYS A 147 4.99 16.99 0.23
N THR A 148 4.49 18.20 0.04
CA THR A 148 4.49 18.83 -1.29
C THR A 148 5.95 18.94 -1.74
N PRO A 149 6.32 18.49 -2.95
CA PRO A 149 7.64 18.77 -3.49
C PRO A 149 7.87 20.28 -3.41
N ALA A 150 9.01 20.71 -2.88
CA ALA A 150 9.39 22.11 -3.01
C ALA A 150 9.30 22.46 -4.50
N THR A 151 8.50 23.46 -4.86
CA THR A 151 8.49 24.02 -6.20
C THR A 151 9.93 24.34 -6.56
N VAL A 152 10.48 23.61 -7.51
CA VAL A 152 11.76 23.96 -8.12
C VAL A 152 11.45 25.19 -8.95
N GLU A 153 11.77 26.37 -8.42
CA GLU A 153 11.80 27.64 -9.16
C GLU A 153 12.89 27.63 -10.22
#